data_AF-A0A920SET4-F1
#
_entry.id   AF-A0A920SET4-F1
#
_cell.length_a   1.000
_cell.length_b   1.000
_cell.length_c   1.000
_cell.angle_alpha   90.00
_cell.angle_beta   90.00
_cell.angle_gamma   90.00
#
_symmetry.space_group_name_H-M   'P 1'
#
loop_
_entity.id
_entity.type
_entity.pdbx_description
1 polymer ?
#
loop_
_entity_poly.entity_id
_entity_poly.type
_entity_poly.pdbx_seq_one_letter_code
_entity_poly.pdbx_strand_id
1 'polypeptide(L)'
;MAAVKERSMGSDILESLSPGQQVIKIVQEELTELLSGGDNSLTLSSQAVTTIMMVGLQGSGKTTTAAKLALHLRQEGHKTLLIAADLRRPAAIQQLETLGNN
;
A
#
# COMPACT_ATOMS: atom_id res chain seq x y z
N MET A 1 10.93 9.91 -16.22
CA MET A 1 11.04 11.35 -16.61
C MET A 1 11.23 11.55 -18.11
N ALA A 2 12.04 10.73 -18.81
CA ALA A 2 12.18 10.84 -20.27
C ALA A 2 10.85 10.55 -21.02
N ALA A 3 10.15 9.47 -20.67
CA ALA A 3 8.89 9.06 -21.29
C ALA A 3 7.77 10.13 -21.17
N VAL A 4 7.59 10.73 -19.98
CA VAL A 4 6.64 11.84 -19.77
C VAL A 4 6.97 13.05 -20.65
N LYS A 5 8.25 13.42 -20.74
CA LYS A 5 8.70 14.57 -21.55
C LYS A 5 8.46 14.33 -23.04
N GLU A 6 8.71 13.11 -23.52
CA GLU A 6 8.50 12.70 -24.90
C GLU A 6 7.00 12.69 -25.26
N ARG A 7 6.14 12.10 -24.42
CA ARG A 7 4.68 12.10 -24.61
C ARG A 7 4.04 13.49 -24.49
N SER A 8 4.64 14.40 -23.71
CA SER A 8 4.17 15.80 -23.59
C SER A 8 4.57 16.67 -24.78
N MET A 9 5.56 16.25 -25.57
CA MET A 9 6.00 16.94 -26.80
C MET A 9 5.37 16.34 -28.07
N GLY A 10 4.83 15.12 -27.99
CA GLY A 10 4.13 14.44 -29.07
C GLY A 10 2.74 15.04 -29.34
N SER A 11 2.37 15.08 -30.62
CA SER A 11 1.19 15.76 -31.18
C SER A 11 -0.16 15.11 -30.86
N ASP A 12 -0.32 14.42 -29.73
CA ASP A 12 -1.63 13.99 -29.22
C ASP A 12 -2.31 15.14 -28.46
N ILE A 13 -2.29 16.34 -29.04
CA ILE A 13 -2.98 17.53 -28.50
C ILE A 13 -4.42 17.42 -28.98
N LEU A 14 -5.22 16.62 -28.28
CA LEU A 14 -6.66 16.58 -28.49
C LEU A 14 -7.23 17.99 -28.26
N GLU A 15 -7.91 18.53 -29.28
CA GLU A 15 -8.36 19.93 -29.38
C GLU A 15 -9.34 20.41 -28.28
N SER A 16 -9.68 19.58 -27.30
CA SER A 16 -10.71 19.86 -26.30
C SER A 16 -10.20 20.11 -24.87
N LEU A 17 -8.90 19.97 -24.61
CA LEU A 17 -8.31 20.14 -23.26
C LEU A 17 -7.25 21.23 -23.26
N SER A 18 -7.17 21.99 -22.16
CA SER A 18 -6.09 22.97 -21.99
C SER A 18 -4.73 22.25 -21.91
N PRO A 19 -3.64 22.83 -22.45
CA PRO A 19 -2.31 22.20 -22.44
C PRO A 19 -1.85 21.74 -21.05
N GLY A 20 -2.21 22.47 -19.98
CA GLY A 20 -1.90 22.10 -18.60
C GLY A 20 -2.63 20.83 -18.13
N GLN A 21 -3.90 20.65 -18.51
CA GLN A 21 -4.66 19.43 -18.18
C GLN A 21 -4.13 18.20 -18.92
N GLN A 22 -3.60 18.39 -20.14
CA GLN A 22 -2.95 17.33 -20.91
C GLN A 22 -1.71 16.79 -20.18
N VAL A 23 -0.86 17.69 -19.65
CA VAL A 23 0.35 17.31 -18.90
C VAL A 23 -0.01 16.57 -17.61
N ILE A 24 -1.02 17.04 -16.87
CA ILE A 24 -1.50 16.36 -15.65
C ILE A 24 -1.96 14.95 -15.98
N LYS A 25 -2.73 14.79 -17.06
CA LYS A 25 -3.20 13.49 -17.53
C LYS A 25 -2.03 12.56 -17.87
N ILE A 26 -1.04 13.02 -18.63
CA ILE A 26 0.14 12.22 -18.98
C ILE A 26 0.93 11.78 -17.74
N VAL A 27 1.13 12.68 -16.77
CA VAL A 27 1.80 12.35 -15.51
C VAL A 27 1.00 11.32 -14.70
N GLN A 28 -0.32 11.49 -14.62
CA GLN A 28 -1.19 10.55 -13.91
C GLN A 28 -1.17 9.16 -14.56
N GLU A 29 -1.25 9.08 -15.88
CA GLU A 29 -1.17 7.82 -16.63
C GLU A 29 0.16 7.12 -16.38
N GLU A 30 1.28 7.84 -16.48
CA GLU A 30 2.60 7.26 -16.25
C GLU A 30 2.76 6.76 -14.80
N LEU A 31 2.33 7.56 -13.81
CA LEU A 31 2.37 7.13 -12.41
C LEU A 31 1.47 5.92 -12.17
N THR A 32 0.31 5.88 -12.81
CA THR A 32 -0.60 4.74 -12.71
C THR A 32 0.05 3.51 -13.32
N GLU A 33 0.59 3.59 -14.53
CA GLU A 33 1.27 2.48 -15.21
C GLU A 33 2.45 1.95 -14.38
N LEU A 34 3.29 2.85 -13.84
CA LEU A 34 4.43 2.47 -13.00
C LEU A 34 4.03 1.79 -11.68
N LEU A 35 2.89 2.19 -11.09
CA LEU A 35 2.43 1.69 -9.79
C LEU A 35 1.39 0.56 -9.89
N SER A 36 0.78 0.36 -11.05
CA SER A 36 -0.32 -0.61 -11.29
C SER A 36 0.16 -2.02 -11.60
N GLY A 37 1.37 -2.39 -11.19
CA GLY A 37 1.94 -3.71 -11.45
C GLY A 37 1.15 -4.85 -10.81
N GLY A 38 0.37 -5.58 -11.62
CA GLY A 38 -0.20 -6.89 -11.28
C GLY A 38 -1.42 -6.87 -10.36
N ASP A 39 -1.83 -8.06 -9.93
CA ASP A 39 -2.90 -8.21 -8.94
C ASP A 39 -2.42 -7.70 -7.57
N ASN A 40 -3.07 -6.65 -7.08
CA ASN A 40 -2.78 -6.02 -5.79
C ASN A 40 -3.55 -6.68 -4.63
N SER A 41 -4.21 -7.81 -4.88
CA SER A 41 -4.89 -8.58 -3.84
C SER A 41 -3.88 -9.21 -2.87
N LEU A 42 -4.29 -9.31 -1.60
CA LEU A 42 -3.49 -10.03 -0.61
C LEU A 42 -3.69 -11.52 -0.80
N THR A 43 -2.64 -12.22 -1.25
CA THR A 43 -2.68 -13.68 -1.39
C THR A 43 -2.73 -14.35 -0.02
N LEU A 44 -3.88 -14.94 0.31
CA LEU A 44 -4.03 -15.78 1.49
C LEU A 44 -3.66 -17.23 1.16
N SER A 45 -3.11 -17.94 2.15
CA SER A 45 -2.73 -19.34 2.02
C SER A 45 -3.95 -20.22 1.78
N SER A 46 -3.80 -21.25 0.95
CA SER A 46 -4.77 -22.33 0.79
C SER A 46 -4.75 -23.32 1.97
N GLN A 47 -3.74 -23.24 2.84
CA GLN A 47 -3.65 -24.00 4.08
C GLN A 47 -4.43 -23.30 5.22
N ALA A 48 -4.67 -24.01 6.31
CA ALA A 48 -5.57 -23.57 7.40
C ALA A 48 -5.20 -22.21 8.06
N VAL A 49 -3.95 -21.74 7.97
CA VAL A 49 -3.50 -20.48 8.58
C VAL A 49 -2.57 -19.72 7.62
N THR A 50 -2.81 -18.42 7.46
CA THR A 50 -1.92 -17.50 6.74
C THR A 50 -1.07 -16.72 7.73
N THR A 51 0.26 -16.75 7.57
CA THR A 51 1.20 -15.98 8.41
C THR A 51 1.75 -14.81 7.62
N ILE A 52 1.65 -13.59 8.17
CA ILE A 52 2.12 -12.35 7.54
C ILE A 52 3.13 -11.68 8.48
N MET A 53 4.34 -11.41 7.98
CA MET A 53 5.39 -10.74 8.74
C MET A 53 5.64 -9.33 8.21
N MET A 54 5.51 -8.33 9.09
CA MET A 54 5.81 -6.95 8.74
C MET A 54 7.30 -6.65 8.91
N VAL A 55 8.00 -6.37 7.81
CA VAL A 55 9.44 -6.04 7.79
C VAL A 55 9.63 -4.66 7.15
N GLY A 56 10.66 -3.93 7.57
CA GLY A 56 10.92 -2.57 7.10
C GLY A 56 11.75 -1.76 8.08
N LEU A 57 12.14 -0.55 7.65
CA LEU A 57 12.99 0.36 8.41
C LEU A 57 12.34 0.83 9.72
N GLN A 58 13.14 1.29 10.67
CA GLN A 58 12.62 1.91 11.91
C GLN A 58 11.71 3.08 11.55
N GLY A 59 10.54 3.17 12.20
CA GLY A 59 9.57 4.24 11.93
C GLY A 59 8.70 4.06 10.70
N SER A 60 8.87 2.98 9.90
CA SER A 60 8.06 2.73 8.68
C SER A 60 6.59 2.33 8.94
N GLY A 61 6.10 2.44 10.18
CA GLY A 61 4.70 2.15 10.51
C GLY A 61 4.32 0.67 10.70
N LYS A 62 5.27 -0.28 10.72
CA LYS A 62 5.01 -1.74 10.78
C LYS A 62 3.92 -2.16 11.77
N THR A 63 4.02 -1.74 13.04
CA THR A 63 3.08 -2.11 14.11
C THR A 63 1.67 -1.60 13.82
N THR A 64 1.57 -0.34 13.38
CA THR A 64 0.29 0.27 13.02
C THR A 64 -0.32 -0.40 11.80
N THR A 65 0.49 -0.70 10.78
CA THR A 65 0.04 -1.40 9.58
C THR A 65 -0.43 -2.82 9.89
N ALA A 66 0.27 -3.55 10.77
CA ALA A 66 -0.16 -4.89 11.22
C ALA A 66 -1.56 -4.85 11.84
N ALA A 67 -1.81 -3.91 12.76
CA ALA A 67 -3.10 -3.76 13.41
C ALA A 67 -4.22 -3.37 12.42
N LYS A 68 -3.95 -2.42 11.52
CA LYS A 68 -4.91 -2.02 10.47
C LYS A 68 -5.24 -3.17 9.52
N LEU A 69 -4.24 -3.94 9.11
CA LEU A 69 -4.44 -5.09 8.25
C LEU A 69 -5.26 -6.19 8.95
N ALA A 70 -4.97 -6.45 10.22
CA ALA A 70 -5.75 -7.41 11.02
C ALA A 70 -7.21 -6.97 11.20
N LEU A 71 -7.47 -5.67 11.37
CA LEU A 71 -8.83 -5.12 11.42
C LEU A 71 -9.54 -5.27 10.07
N HIS A 72 -8.86 -4.93 8.97
CA HIS A 72 -9.41 -5.05 7.63
C HIS A 72 -9.79 -6.51 7.30
N LEU A 73 -8.89 -7.46 7.54
CA LEU A 73 -9.16 -8.89 7.36
C LEU A 73 -10.28 -9.41 8.27
N ARG A 74 -10.39 -8.89 9.50
CA ARG A 74 -11.49 -9.20 10.41
C ARG A 74 -12.83 -8.70 9.87
N GLN A 75 -12.86 -7.52 9.25
CA GLN A 75 -14.06 -6.97 8.59
C GLN A 75 -14.46 -7.79 7.35
N GLU A 76 -13.50 -8.40 6.66
CA GLU A 76 -13.74 -9.36 5.56
C GLU A 76 -14.17 -10.76 6.05
N GLY A 77 -14.25 -10.98 7.37
CA GLY A 77 -14.73 -12.22 7.98
C GLY A 77 -13.64 -13.22 8.37
N HIS A 78 -12.36 -12.87 8.23
CA HIS A 78 -11.25 -13.72 8.67
C HIS A 78 -11.05 -13.65 10.20
N LYS A 79 -10.65 -14.77 10.80
CA LYS A 79 -10.15 -14.79 12.18
C LYS A 79 -8.68 -14.36 12.17
N THR A 80 -8.37 -13.27 12.88
CA THR A 80 -7.02 -12.69 12.91
C THR A 80 -6.40 -12.79 14.30
N LEU A 81 -5.07 -12.88 14.33
CA LEU A 81 -4.25 -12.89 15.54
C LEU A 81 -3.05 -11.97 15.33
N LEU A 82 -2.79 -11.08 16.29
CA LEU A 82 -1.62 -10.21 16.29
C LEU A 82 -0.53 -10.76 17.23
N ILE A 83 0.71 -10.76 16.77
CA ILE A 83 1.86 -11.25 17.53
C ILE A 83 2.91 -10.15 17.66
N ALA A 84 3.31 -9.82 18.88
CA ALA A 84 4.35 -8.84 19.15
C ALA A 84 5.75 -9.44 18.97
N ALA A 85 6.32 -9.30 17.78
CA ALA A 85 7.69 -9.76 17.48
C ALA A 85 8.79 -8.71 17.74
N ASP A 86 8.42 -7.45 18.06
CA ASP A 86 9.36 -6.36 18.36
C ASP A 86 9.66 -6.30 19.86
N LEU A 87 10.58 -7.16 20.33
CA LEU A 87 10.95 -7.27 21.74
C LEU A 87 12.00 -6.23 22.20
N ARG A 88 12.56 -5.45 21.27
CA ARG A 88 13.70 -4.55 21.55
C ARG A 88 13.28 -3.10 21.72
N ARG A 89 12.22 -2.66 21.02
CA ARG A 89 11.75 -1.28 21.09
C ARG A 89 10.88 -1.09 22.35
N PRO A 90 11.16 -0.09 23.20
CA PRO A 90 10.35 0.19 24.38
C PRO A 90 8.86 0.34 24.03
N ALA A 91 7.99 -0.24 24.88
CA ALA A 91 6.53 -0.20 24.76
C ALA A 91 5.94 -0.77 23.45
N ALA A 92 6.72 -1.45 22.58
CA ALA A 92 6.19 -1.99 21.32
C ALA A 92 5.09 -3.05 21.53
N ILE A 93 5.19 -3.85 22.59
CA ILE A 93 4.17 -4.83 22.98
C ILE A 93 2.89 -4.11 23.42
N GLN A 94 3.00 -3.18 24.37
CA GLN A 94 1.87 -2.38 24.86
C GLN A 94 1.18 -1.57 23.74
N GLN A 95 1.97 -1.05 22.80
CA GLN A 95 1.45 -0.38 21.60
C GLN A 95 0.58 -1.34 20.79
N LEU A 96 1.05 -2.57 20.53
CA LEU A 96 0.31 -3.55 19.76
C LEU A 96 -0.96 -4.01 20.49
N GLU A 97 -0.90 -4.22 21.80
CA GLU A 97 -2.06 -4.54 22.65
C GLU A 97 -3.12 -3.44 22.58
N THR A 98 -2.71 -2.17 22.73
CA THR A 98 -3.61 -1.02 22.66
C THR A 98 -4.29 -0.94 21.29
N LEU A 99 -3.55 -1.18 20.21
CA LEU A 99 -4.09 -1.18 18.86
C LEU A 99 -5.01 -2.38 18.59
N GLY A 100 -4.71 -3.55 19.16
CA GLY A 100 -5.45 -4.80 18.96
C GLY A 100 -6.73 -4.93 19.79
N ASN A 101 -6.89 -4.14 20.85
CA ASN A 101 -8.07 -4.15 21.71
C ASN A 101 -9.26 -3.34 21.15
N ASN A 102 -9.12 -2.70 19.99
CA ASN A 102 -10.19 -1.93 19.33
C ASN A 102 -10.95 -2.74 18.26
#